data_AF-A0A969EWP2-F1
#
_entry.id   AF-A0A969EWP2-F1
#
_cell.length_a   1.000
_cell.length_b   1.000
_cell.length_c   1.000
_cell.angle_alpha   90.00
_cell.angle_beta   90.00
_cell.angle_gamma   90.00
#
_symmetry.space_group_name_H-M   'P 1'
#
loop_
_entity.id
_entity.type
_entity.pdbx_description
1 polymer ?
#
loop_
_entity_poly.entity_id
_entity_poly.type
_entity_poly.pdbx_seq_one_letter_code
_entity_poly.pdbx_strand_id
1 'polypeptide(L)'
;MDPVWARVVAKSLADAVNAVGLSIPGIEFVEHKAVAVTHRGDLLRFVRLGKLVEWAEPQPDTLVPLQARLVNNGGGSDLFDDNEIPVVLVGTSYSANPLWSFESALKLEIGADVMNVADEGLGPIEPMAGYLQSDTFVGSQPKLVIWEIPERFMAKPYPEEVFKLSF
;
A
#
# COMPACT_ATOMS: atom_id res chain seq x y z
N MET A 1 -5.77 -1.08 10.33
CA MET A 1 -5.70 0.23 9.63
C MET A 1 -7.08 0.54 9.08
N ASP A 2 -7.30 1.71 8.49
CA ASP A 2 -8.54 2.05 7.83
C ASP A 2 -8.29 3.02 6.64
N PRO A 3 -9.30 3.31 5.81
CA PRO A 3 -9.17 4.29 4.72
C PRO A 3 -8.87 5.72 5.16
N VAL A 4 -9.15 6.09 6.42
CA VAL A 4 -8.86 7.44 6.92
C VAL A 4 -7.37 7.60 7.17
N TRP A 5 -6.75 6.62 7.83
CA TRP A 5 -5.31 6.52 8.02
C TRP A 5 -4.57 6.59 6.67
N ALA A 6 -5.00 5.78 5.70
CA ALA A 6 -4.36 5.74 4.38
C ALA A 6 -4.29 7.11 3.72
N ARG A 7 -5.38 7.90 3.78
CA ARG A 7 -5.42 9.25 3.20
C ARG A 7 -4.53 10.24 3.94
N VAL A 8 -4.52 10.19 5.27
CA VAL A 8 -3.64 11.07 6.06
C VAL A 8 -2.17 10.80 5.75
N VAL A 9 -1.78 9.52 5.68
CA VAL A 9 -0.40 9.14 5.36
C VAL A 9 -0.05 9.50 3.92
N ALA A 10 -0.93 9.19 2.96
CA ALA A 10 -0.70 9.50 1.55
C ALA A 10 -0.54 11.01 1.30
N LYS A 11 -1.36 11.83 1.96
CA LYS A 11 -1.23 13.29 1.91
C LYS A 11 0.12 13.77 2.45
N SER A 12 0.51 13.26 3.61
CA SER A 12 1.82 13.61 4.21
C SER A 12 2.99 13.18 3.33
N LEU A 13 2.88 12.04 2.64
CA LEU A 13 3.90 11.58 1.70
C LEU A 13 3.95 12.46 0.45
N ALA A 14 2.80 12.85 -0.10
CA ALA A 14 2.73 13.77 -1.24
C ALA A 14 3.38 15.13 -0.91
N ASP A 15 3.10 15.68 0.29
CA ASP A 15 3.73 16.91 0.76
C ASP A 15 5.26 16.75 0.87
N ALA A 16 5.76 15.61 1.37
CA ALA A 16 7.19 15.33 1.47
C ALA A 16 7.87 15.17 0.09
N VAL A 17 7.22 14.47 -0.84
CA VAL A 17 7.70 14.32 -2.24
C VAL A 17 7.83 15.68 -2.92
N ASN A 18 6.82 16.53 -2.76
CA ASN A 18 6.83 17.90 -3.28
C ASN A 18 7.94 18.75 -2.64
N ALA A 19 8.15 18.64 -1.32
CA ALA A 19 9.17 19.38 -0.61
C ALA A 19 10.61 19.03 -1.05
N VAL A 20 10.85 17.78 -1.45
CA VAL A 20 12.15 17.32 -1.96
C VAL A 20 12.34 17.68 -3.45
N GLY A 21 11.27 18.06 -4.16
CA GLY A 21 11.33 18.42 -5.57
C GLY A 21 11.51 17.23 -6.51
N LEU A 22 11.04 16.04 -6.10
CA LEU A 22 11.11 14.83 -6.92
C LEU A 22 10.12 14.94 -8.10
N SER A 23 10.63 14.91 -9.33
CA SER A 23 9.80 14.95 -10.53
C SER A 23 9.25 13.57 -10.85
N ILE A 24 7.94 13.40 -10.68
CA ILE A 24 7.20 12.17 -10.97
C ILE A 24 6.23 12.47 -12.12
N PRO A 25 6.15 11.62 -13.17
CA PRO A 25 5.13 11.75 -14.22
C PRO A 25 3.73 11.81 -13.62
N GLY A 26 3.02 12.90 -13.93
CA GLY A 26 1.69 13.17 -13.40
C GLY A 26 0.60 12.39 -14.13
N ILE A 27 -0.29 11.76 -13.35
CA ILE A 27 -1.48 11.06 -13.81
C ILE A 27 -2.67 11.49 -12.95
N GLU A 28 -3.76 11.87 -13.60
CA GLU A 28 -4.96 12.33 -12.90
C GLU A 28 -5.89 11.16 -12.52
N PHE A 29 -6.20 11.07 -11.23
CA PHE A 29 -7.15 10.10 -10.68
C PHE A 29 -8.32 10.81 -10.00
N VAL A 30 -9.51 10.21 -10.10
CA VAL A 30 -10.71 10.61 -9.36
C VAL A 30 -11.05 9.60 -8.29
N GLU A 31 -11.45 10.10 -7.12
CA GLU A 31 -11.91 9.28 -6.00
C GLU A 31 -13.28 8.68 -6.31
N HIS A 32 -13.40 7.37 -6.12
CA HIS A 32 -14.68 6.69 -6.06
C HIS A 32 -14.81 5.92 -4.76
N LYS A 33 -15.88 6.15 -4.01
CA LYS A 33 -16.17 5.38 -2.79
C LYS A 33 -16.66 4.00 -3.17
N ALA A 34 -16.08 2.97 -2.58
CA ALA A 34 -16.54 1.60 -2.72
C ALA A 34 -17.77 1.35 -1.83
N VAL A 35 -18.37 0.17 -1.99
CA VAL A 35 -19.44 -0.30 -1.13
C VAL A 35 -18.89 -0.48 0.30
N ALA A 36 -19.67 -0.10 1.30
CA ALA A 36 -19.30 -0.32 2.69
C ALA A 36 -19.16 -1.81 2.99
N VAL A 37 -18.07 -2.19 3.64
CA VAL A 37 -17.75 -3.57 4.00
C VAL A 37 -17.66 -3.68 5.51
N THR A 38 -18.34 -4.67 6.07
CA THR A 38 -18.17 -5.05 7.48
C THR A 38 -16.84 -5.79 7.63
N HIS A 39 -15.97 -5.26 8.47
CA HIS A 39 -14.65 -5.80 8.74
C HIS A 39 -14.54 -6.27 10.18
N ARG A 40 -14.19 -7.55 10.37
CA ARG A 40 -13.88 -8.11 11.69
C ARG A 40 -12.36 -8.07 11.89
N GLY A 41 -11.91 -7.25 12.83
CA GLY A 41 -10.49 -7.05 13.12
C GLY A 41 -9.74 -8.36 13.40
N ASP A 42 -8.49 -8.42 12.95
CA ASP A 42 -7.58 -9.56 13.10
C ASP A 42 -7.28 -9.90 14.57
N LEU A 43 -7.26 -8.91 15.46
CA LEU A 43 -7.11 -9.08 16.90
C LEU A 43 -8.15 -10.03 17.50
N LEU A 44 -9.38 -10.03 16.96
CA LEU A 44 -10.46 -10.92 17.41
C LEU A 44 -10.20 -12.41 17.10
N ARG A 45 -9.17 -12.73 16.29
CA ARG A 45 -8.74 -14.11 16.06
C ARG A 45 -7.92 -14.68 17.23
N PHE A 46 -7.31 -13.82 18.05
CA PHE A 46 -6.47 -14.20 19.17
C PHE A 46 -7.20 -14.23 20.51
N VAL A 47 -8.40 -13.66 20.56
CA VAL A 47 -9.21 -13.68 21.77
C VAL A 47 -9.92 -15.03 21.88
N ARG A 48 -9.42 -15.93 22.75
CA ARG A 48 -10.12 -17.18 23.10
C ARG A 48 -11.23 -16.89 24.09
N LEU A 49 -12.30 -16.32 23.59
CA LEU A 49 -13.53 -16.13 24.35
C LEU A 49 -14.20 -17.51 24.47
N GLY A 50 -14.03 -18.17 25.62
CA GLY A 50 -14.83 -19.36 25.93
C GLY A 50 -16.33 -19.01 26.00
N LYS A 51 -17.17 -19.96 26.45
CA LYS A 51 -18.63 -19.78 26.60
C LYS A 51 -19.09 -18.59 27.48
N LEU A 52 -18.17 -17.82 28.06
CA LEU A 52 -18.46 -16.74 29.01
C LEU A 52 -18.68 -15.36 28.37
N VAL A 53 -18.46 -15.16 27.06
CA VAL A 53 -18.29 -13.80 26.50
C VAL A 53 -19.00 -13.54 25.16
N GLU A 54 -20.15 -14.15 24.89
CA GLU A 54 -20.99 -13.74 23.74
C GLU A 54 -21.47 -12.28 23.85
N TRP A 55 -21.51 -11.70 25.05
CA TRP A 55 -21.99 -10.33 25.30
C TRP A 55 -20.89 -9.25 25.25
N ALA A 56 -19.60 -9.63 25.17
CA ALA A 56 -18.49 -8.68 25.14
C ALA A 56 -17.61 -8.80 23.89
N GLU A 57 -18.11 -9.46 22.83
CA GLU A 57 -17.48 -9.33 21.51
C GLU A 57 -17.59 -7.88 21.02
N PRO A 58 -16.47 -7.23 20.66
CA PRO A 58 -16.50 -5.93 20.02
C PRO A 58 -17.32 -5.97 18.73
N GLN A 59 -18.12 -4.94 18.49
CA GLN A 59 -18.86 -4.84 17.24
C GLN A 59 -17.89 -4.76 16.05
N PRO A 60 -18.19 -5.44 14.92
CA PRO A 60 -17.39 -5.32 13.72
C PRO A 60 -17.34 -3.88 13.20
N ASP A 61 -16.19 -3.49 12.66
CA ASP A 61 -16.02 -2.18 12.04
C ASP A 61 -16.75 -2.12 10.70
N THR A 62 -17.21 -0.93 10.32
CA THR A 62 -17.73 -0.66 8.97
C THR A 62 -16.73 0.23 8.25
N LEU A 63 -16.15 -0.30 7.16
CA LEU A 63 -15.16 0.41 6.35
C LEU A 63 -15.79 0.81 5.02
N VAL A 64 -15.41 1.99 4.52
CA VAL A 64 -15.77 2.44 3.17
C VAL A 64 -14.48 2.62 2.37
N PRO A 65 -14.02 1.57 1.67
CA PRO A 65 -12.79 1.64 0.89
C PRO A 65 -12.85 2.73 -0.20
N LEU A 66 -11.68 3.25 -0.55
CA LEU A 66 -11.47 4.23 -1.60
C LEU A 66 -10.91 3.53 -2.84
N GLN A 67 -11.40 3.91 -4.01
CA GLN A 67 -10.87 3.48 -5.30
C GLN A 67 -10.40 4.70 -6.08
N ALA A 68 -9.13 4.73 -6.45
CA ALA A 68 -8.62 5.67 -7.45
C ALA A 68 -8.99 5.16 -8.84
N ARG A 69 -9.65 5.99 -9.65
CA ARG A 69 -9.94 5.69 -11.05
C ARG A 69 -9.30 6.73 -11.94
N LEU A 70 -8.62 6.27 -12.98
CA LEU A 70 -8.02 7.15 -13.96
C LEU A 70 -9.08 8.04 -14.62
N VAL A 71 -8.76 9.32 -14.81
CA VAL A 71 -9.58 10.23 -15.64
C VAL A 71 -9.35 9.88 -17.11
N ASN A 72 -10.31 9.20 -17.73
CA ASN A 72 -10.19 8.80 -19.13
C ASN A 72 -10.72 9.90 -20.07
N ASN A 73 -9.83 10.77 -20.55
CA ASN A 73 -10.15 11.87 -21.47
C ASN A 73 -10.29 11.42 -22.94
N GLY A 74 -10.94 10.28 -23.19
CA GLY A 74 -11.41 9.89 -24.53
C GLY A 74 -10.35 9.48 -25.57
N GLY A 75 -9.13 9.15 -25.16
CA GLY A 75 -8.04 8.69 -26.05
C GLY A 75 -7.54 7.30 -25.67
N GLY A 76 -8.34 6.26 -25.94
CA GLY A 76 -7.98 4.87 -25.65
C GLY A 76 -6.89 4.36 -26.59
N SER A 77 -5.62 4.48 -26.19
CA SER A 77 -4.50 3.70 -26.73
C SER A 77 -3.20 3.85 -25.92
N ASP A 78 -3.06 4.89 -25.10
CA ASP A 78 -1.76 5.30 -24.53
C ASP A 78 -1.44 4.70 -23.15
N LEU A 79 -2.30 3.81 -22.64
CA LEU A 79 -2.20 3.27 -21.28
C LEU A 79 -1.30 2.03 -21.14
N PHE A 80 -0.88 1.44 -22.26
CA PHE A 80 -0.08 0.22 -22.28
C PHE A 80 1.17 0.30 -23.15
N ASP A 81 1.40 1.41 -23.85
CA ASP A 81 2.67 1.65 -24.56
C ASP A 81 3.60 2.43 -23.62
N ASP A 82 4.64 1.75 -23.11
CA ASP A 82 5.78 2.31 -22.36
C ASP A 82 5.52 3.03 -21.01
N ASN A 83 4.49 2.65 -20.24
CA ASN A 83 4.34 3.17 -18.88
C ASN A 83 5.34 2.54 -17.89
N GLU A 84 6.53 3.14 -17.79
CA GLU A 84 7.38 3.05 -16.59
C GLU A 84 6.52 3.43 -15.38
N ILE A 85 6.18 2.47 -14.52
CA ILE A 85 5.40 2.77 -13.30
C ILE A 85 6.30 3.57 -12.36
N PRO A 86 6.01 4.84 -12.09
CA PRO A 86 7.00 5.72 -11.50
C PRO A 86 7.08 5.58 -9.97
N VAL A 87 6.07 5.00 -9.34
CA VAL A 87 5.99 4.80 -7.89
C VAL A 87 5.74 3.33 -7.57
N VAL A 88 6.52 2.78 -6.64
CA VAL A 88 6.31 1.43 -6.10
C VAL A 88 6.04 1.51 -4.60
N LEU A 89 4.98 0.85 -4.16
CA LEU A 89 4.65 0.66 -2.75
C LEU A 89 5.08 -0.75 -2.33
N VAL A 90 5.96 -0.82 -1.35
CA VAL A 90 6.41 -2.06 -0.70
C VAL A 90 6.05 -2.00 0.78
N GLY A 91 5.65 -3.12 1.38
CA GLY A 91 5.33 -3.11 2.80
C GLY A 91 4.68 -4.39 3.29
N THR A 92 3.94 -4.25 4.38
CA THR A 92 3.25 -5.34 5.07
C THR A 92 1.77 -5.40 4.70
N SER A 93 0.96 -6.09 5.50
CA SER A 93 -0.50 -6.07 5.41
C SER A 93 -1.14 -4.68 5.59
N TYR A 94 -0.41 -3.68 6.09
CA TYR A 94 -0.87 -2.29 6.08
C TYR A 94 -0.89 -1.66 4.68
N SER A 95 -0.10 -2.20 3.76
CA SER A 95 -0.06 -1.79 2.35
C SER A 95 -0.74 -2.79 1.42
N ALA A 96 -0.65 -4.10 1.72
CA ALA A 96 -1.16 -5.15 0.85
C ALA A 96 -2.70 -5.29 0.88
N ASN A 97 -3.33 -4.95 2.00
CA ASN A 97 -4.77 -5.17 2.14
C ASN A 97 -5.58 -4.05 1.45
N PRO A 98 -6.41 -4.37 0.45
CA PRO A 98 -7.14 -3.36 -0.32
C PRO A 98 -8.21 -2.63 0.50
N LEU A 99 -8.67 -3.18 1.63
CA LEU A 99 -9.66 -2.54 2.48
C LEU A 99 -9.15 -1.24 3.12
N TRP A 100 -7.83 -1.11 3.30
CA TRP A 100 -7.22 0.12 3.80
C TRP A 100 -7.11 1.18 2.72
N SER A 101 -7.15 0.78 1.45
CA SER A 101 -7.09 1.67 0.29
C SER A 101 -5.82 2.52 0.22
N PHE A 102 -4.70 1.98 0.70
CA PHE A 102 -3.44 2.75 0.76
C PHE A 102 -2.89 3.08 -0.62
N GLU A 103 -2.84 2.10 -1.53
CA GLU A 103 -2.48 2.34 -2.94
C GLU A 103 -3.38 3.40 -3.59
N SER A 104 -4.71 3.28 -3.45
CA SER A 104 -5.67 4.27 -3.97
C SER A 104 -5.42 5.67 -3.41
N ALA A 105 -5.15 5.78 -2.11
CA ALA A 105 -4.87 7.06 -1.47
C ALA A 105 -3.57 7.68 -2.02
N LEU A 106 -2.52 6.87 -2.22
CA LEU A 106 -1.28 7.33 -2.84
C LEU A 106 -1.49 7.81 -4.27
N LYS A 107 -2.24 7.07 -5.10
CA LYS A 107 -2.59 7.49 -6.47
C LYS A 107 -3.27 8.85 -6.49
N LEU A 108 -4.22 9.07 -5.58
CA LEU A 108 -4.98 10.33 -5.49
C LEU A 108 -4.14 11.51 -4.99
N GLU A 109 -3.30 11.31 -3.97
CA GLU A 109 -2.54 12.41 -3.33
C GLU A 109 -1.21 12.71 -4.05
N ILE A 110 -0.51 11.68 -4.55
CA ILE A 110 0.74 11.86 -5.33
C ILE A 110 0.42 12.25 -6.78
N GLY A 111 -0.72 11.81 -7.32
CA GLY A 111 -1.08 12.06 -8.72
C GLY A 111 -0.17 11.31 -9.68
N ALA A 112 0.14 10.05 -9.39
CA ALA A 112 0.96 9.18 -10.23
C ALA A 112 0.48 7.73 -10.09
N ASP A 113 0.77 6.89 -11.09
CA ASP A 113 0.48 5.46 -10.95
C ASP A 113 1.40 4.83 -9.90
N VAL A 114 0.86 3.88 -9.16
CA VAL A 114 1.50 3.21 -8.03
C VAL A 114 1.35 1.71 -8.22
N MET A 115 2.47 1.01 -8.34
CA MET A 115 2.50 -0.46 -8.30
C MET A 115 2.67 -0.91 -6.85
N ASN A 116 1.70 -1.67 -6.34
CA ASN A 116 1.77 -2.22 -4.99
C ASN A 116 2.32 -3.65 -5.02
N VAL A 117 3.49 -3.82 -4.43
CA VAL A 117 4.17 -5.13 -4.25
C VAL A 117 4.30 -5.50 -2.77
N ALA A 118 3.51 -4.89 -1.91
CA ALA A 118 3.42 -5.27 -0.50
C ALA A 118 2.80 -6.67 -0.34
N ASP A 119 3.19 -7.38 0.72
CA ASP A 119 2.69 -8.74 0.99
C ASP A 119 2.26 -8.90 2.46
N GLU A 120 1.24 -9.74 2.68
CA GLU A 120 0.73 -10.07 4.00
C GLU A 120 1.56 -11.20 4.62
N GLY A 121 2.00 -11.00 5.88
CA GLY A 121 2.62 -12.08 6.67
C GLY A 121 4.13 -12.26 6.51
N LEU A 122 4.77 -11.65 5.50
CA LEU A 122 6.23 -11.71 5.28
C LEU A 122 7.02 -10.63 6.04
N GLY A 123 6.32 -9.69 6.67
CA GLY A 123 6.95 -8.50 7.26
C GLY A 123 7.48 -7.53 6.19
N PRO A 124 8.19 -6.47 6.58
CA PRO A 124 8.53 -5.39 5.65
C PRO A 124 9.79 -5.68 4.81
N ILE A 125 10.67 -6.58 5.25
CA ILE A 125 11.98 -6.78 4.61
C ILE A 125 11.91 -7.75 3.43
N GLU A 126 11.21 -8.88 3.56
CA GLU A 126 11.13 -9.89 2.51
C GLU A 126 10.49 -9.37 1.21
N PRO A 127 9.36 -8.62 1.24
CA PRO A 127 8.80 -8.02 0.02
C PRO A 127 9.75 -7.02 -0.65
N MET A 128 10.54 -6.27 0.13
CA MET A 128 11.55 -5.35 -0.41
C MET A 128 12.69 -6.10 -1.08
N ALA A 129 13.24 -7.11 -0.41
CA ALA A 129 14.31 -7.93 -0.97
C ALA A 129 13.85 -8.65 -2.26
N GLY A 130 12.61 -9.16 -2.28
CA GLY A 130 12.00 -9.76 -3.45
C GLY A 130 11.79 -8.77 -4.59
N TYR A 131 11.30 -7.57 -4.29
CA TYR A 131 11.12 -6.51 -5.28
C TYR A 131 12.46 -6.10 -5.94
N LEU A 132 13.51 -5.89 -5.15
CA LEU A 132 14.82 -5.50 -5.66
C LEU A 132 15.49 -6.58 -6.53
N GLN A 133 15.08 -7.85 -6.39
CA GLN A 133 15.55 -8.97 -7.20
C GLN A 133 14.63 -9.28 -8.39
N SER A 134 13.49 -8.59 -8.52
CA SER A 134 12.50 -8.86 -9.55
C SER A 134 12.93 -8.33 -10.92
N ASP A 135 12.53 -9.02 -11.98
CA ASP A 135 12.67 -8.54 -13.35
C ASP A 135 11.96 -7.18 -13.55
N THR A 136 10.93 -6.90 -12.76
CA THR A 136 10.23 -5.62 -12.77
C THR A 136 11.14 -4.47 -12.35
N PHE A 137 11.93 -4.63 -11.28
CA PHE A 137 12.90 -3.61 -10.85
C PHE A 137 14.04 -3.45 -11.86
N VAL A 138 14.53 -4.56 -12.43
CA VAL A 138 15.63 -4.55 -13.42
C VAL A 138 15.18 -3.92 -14.74
N GLY A 139 13.98 -4.25 -15.21
CA GLY A 139 13.44 -3.80 -16.49
C GLY A 139 12.82 -2.39 -16.45
N SER A 140 12.34 -1.93 -15.29
CA SER A 140 11.70 -0.62 -15.13
C SER A 140 11.95 -0.06 -13.72
N GLN A 141 13.04 0.69 -13.55
CA GLN A 141 13.36 1.30 -12.27
C GLN A 141 12.41 2.46 -11.94
N PRO A 142 11.76 2.46 -10.75
CA PRO A 142 10.84 3.52 -10.39
C PRO A 142 11.56 4.80 -10.01
N LYS A 143 10.86 5.93 -10.08
CA LYS A 143 11.35 7.22 -9.56
C LYS A 143 11.24 7.29 -8.04
N LEU A 144 10.26 6.58 -7.46
CA LEU A 144 9.97 6.57 -6.03
C LEU A 144 9.66 5.15 -5.55
N VAL A 145 10.32 4.72 -4.48
CA VAL A 145 9.93 3.55 -3.70
C VAL A 145 9.44 4.00 -2.34
N ILE A 146 8.17 3.70 -2.03
CA ILE A 146 7.57 3.93 -0.72
C ILE A 146 7.66 2.62 0.04
N TRP A 147 8.44 2.61 1.12
CA TRP A 147 8.62 1.43 1.97
C TRP A 147 7.89 1.60 3.31
N GLU A 148 6.78 0.89 3.47
CA GLU A 148 6.02 0.84 4.72
C GLU A 148 6.65 -0.14 5.69
N ILE A 149 7.11 0.36 6.84
CA ILE A 149 7.74 -0.42 7.91
C ILE A 149 7.04 -0.09 9.23
N PRO A 150 6.26 -1.01 9.81
CA PRO A 150 5.70 -0.80 11.13
C PRO A 150 6.82 -0.74 12.18
N GLU A 151 6.78 0.22 13.11
CA GLU A 151 7.84 0.45 14.11
C GLU A 151 8.27 -0.82 14.86
N ARG A 152 7.33 -1.71 15.19
CA ARG A 152 7.60 -3.00 15.85
C ARG A 152 8.60 -3.90 15.12
N PHE A 153 8.81 -3.69 13.82
CA PHE A 153 9.77 -4.43 13.01
C PHE A 153 11.20 -3.87 13.09
N MET A 154 11.39 -2.67 13.64
CA MET A 154 12.73 -2.04 13.77
C MET A 154 13.62 -2.77 14.78
N ALA A 155 13.03 -3.32 15.85
CA ALA A 155 13.76 -4.04 16.90
C ALA A 155 13.87 -5.56 16.65
N LYS A 156 13.31 -6.06 15.55
CA LYS A 156 13.33 -7.49 15.23
C LYS A 156 14.69 -7.87 14.64
N PRO A 157 15.35 -8.95 15.12
CA PRO A 157 16.54 -9.46 14.44
C PRO A 157 16.14 -10.05 13.09
N TYR A 158 16.92 -9.74 12.05
CA TYR A 158 16.75 -10.31 10.72
C TYR A 158 17.93 -11.23 10.38
N PRO A 159 17.67 -12.42 9.83
CA PRO A 159 18.73 -13.29 9.35
C PRO A 159 19.45 -12.63 8.17
N GLU A 160 20.78 -12.79 8.09
CA GLU A 160 21.60 -12.16 7.05
C GLU A 160 21.18 -12.58 5.64
N GLU A 161 20.62 -13.78 5.49
CA GLU A 161 20.15 -14.33 4.22
C GLU A 161 19.13 -13.42 3.52
N VAL A 162 18.30 -12.69 4.26
CA VAL A 162 17.30 -11.78 3.69
C VAL A 162 17.95 -10.56 3.01
N PHE A 163 19.19 -10.22 3.40
CA PHE A 163 19.95 -9.11 2.80
C PHE A 163 20.95 -9.57 1.73
N LYS A 164 21.09 -10.88 1.48
CA LYS A 164 21.95 -11.40 0.41
C LYS A 164 21.26 -11.17 -0.94
N LEU A 165 21.36 -9.95 -1.45
CA LEU A 165 20.95 -9.60 -2.80
C LEU A 165 21.99 -10.15 -3.78
N SER A 166 21.58 -11.08 -4.63
CA SER A 166 22.39 -11.53 -5.77
C SER A 166 22.25 -10.51 -6.91
N PHE A 167 23.24 -9.63 -7.03
CA PHE A 167 23.38 -8.71 -8.17
C PHE A 167 24.15 -9.36 -9.32
#